data_AF-A0A484X9N4-F1
#
_entry.id   AF-A0A484X9N4-F1
#
_cell.length_a   1.000
_cell.length_b   1.000
_cell.length_c   1.000
_cell.angle_alpha   90.00
_cell.angle_beta   90.00
_cell.angle_gamma   90.00
#
_symmetry.space_group_name_H-M   'P 1'
#
loop_
_entity.id
_entity.type
_entity.pdbx_description
1 polymer ?
#
loop_
_entity_poly.entity_id
_entity_poly.type
_entity_poly.pdbx_seq_one_letter_code
_entity_poly.pdbx_strand_id
1 'polypeptide(L)'
;MSKTFARSSLCALSMTIMTAHAAEPPTNLENPEGRLDIIAWPGYIERGQTDKQYDWVTQFEKETGCAVNVKTPRLPMKWSV
;
A
#
# COMPACT_ATOMS: atom_id res chain seq x y z
N MET A 1 -10.34 29.43 -47.54
CA MET A 1 -11.14 28.81 -46.46
C MET A 1 -10.84 27.31 -46.38
N SER A 2 -9.69 26.90 -45.85
CA SER A 2 -9.30 25.47 -45.74
C SER A 2 -8.36 25.19 -44.56
N LYS A 3 -7.61 26.20 -44.10
CA LYS A 3 -6.63 26.08 -43.01
C LYS A 3 -7.21 26.16 -41.59
N THR A 4 -8.52 26.44 -41.45
CA THR A 4 -9.21 26.52 -40.15
C THR A 4 -9.79 25.19 -39.69
N PHE A 5 -10.16 24.28 -40.61
CA PHE A 5 -10.70 22.96 -40.25
C PHE A 5 -9.63 21.98 -39.73
N ALA A 6 -8.40 22.05 -40.25
CA ALA A 6 -7.31 21.18 -39.82
C ALA A 6 -6.81 21.48 -38.39
N ARG A 7 -7.04 22.70 -37.90
CA ARG A 7 -6.61 23.12 -36.54
C ARG A 7 -7.61 22.74 -35.45
N SER A 8 -8.89 22.60 -35.79
CA SER A 8 -9.93 22.22 -34.82
C SER A 8 -9.94 20.73 -34.51
N SER A 9 -9.51 19.88 -35.46
CA SER A 9 -9.46 18.43 -35.28
C SER A 9 -8.33 17.97 -34.35
N LEU A 10 -7.22 18.72 -34.31
CA LEU A 10 -6.06 18.38 -33.47
C LEU A 10 -6.27 18.70 -31.98
N CYS A 11 -7.16 19.64 -31.66
CA CYS A 11 -7.46 20.00 -30.27
C CYS A 11 -8.36 18.97 -29.56
N ALA A 12 -9.20 18.24 -30.29
CA ALA A 12 -10.12 17.26 -29.70
C ALA A 12 -9.44 15.92 -29.34
N LEU A 13 -8.29 15.60 -29.95
CA LEU A 13 -7.60 14.32 -29.73
C LEU A 13 -6.60 14.34 -28.55
N SER A 14 -6.33 15.52 -27.95
CA SER A 14 -5.42 15.64 -26.80
C SER A 14 -6.11 15.49 -25.44
N MET A 15 -7.43 15.32 -25.37
CA MET A 15 -8.18 15.27 -24.10
C MET A 15 -8.48 13.86 -23.56
N THR A 16 -8.02 12.78 -24.20
CA THR A 16 -8.33 11.40 -23.77
C THR A 16 -7.22 10.70 -22.98
N ILE A 17 -6.13 11.37 -22.59
CA ILE A 17 -5.00 10.75 -21.87
C ILE A 17 -5.00 11.05 -20.36
N MET A 18 -5.92 11.88 -19.86
CA MET A 18 -6.00 12.16 -18.42
C MET A 18 -6.95 11.17 -17.74
N THR A 19 -6.41 10.22 -16.98
CA THR A 19 -6.89 9.71 -15.65
C THR A 19 -6.43 8.29 -15.37
N ALA A 20 -5.12 8.09 -15.23
CA ALA A 20 -4.59 7.01 -14.40
C ALA A 20 -3.79 7.65 -13.25
N HIS A 21 -4.47 8.45 -12.41
CA HIS A 21 -3.91 8.78 -11.10
C HIS A 21 -4.11 7.53 -10.24
N ALA A 22 -3.08 6.69 -10.17
CA ALA A 22 -2.96 5.76 -9.05
C ALA A 22 -2.93 6.63 -7.80
N ALA A 23 -3.92 6.48 -6.92
CA ALA A 23 -3.91 7.15 -5.63
C ALA A 23 -2.63 6.72 -4.92
N GLU A 24 -1.73 7.68 -4.70
CA GLU A 24 -0.52 7.44 -3.93
C GLU A 24 -0.96 6.96 -2.53
N PRO A 25 -0.30 5.95 -1.98
CA PRO A 25 -0.62 5.50 -0.63
C PRO A 25 -0.53 6.71 0.30
N PRO A 26 -1.52 6.91 1.20
CA PRO A 26 -1.52 8.04 2.10
C PRO A 26 -0.20 8.07 2.87
N THR A 27 0.55 9.15 2.71
CA THR A 27 1.88 9.32 3.33
C THR A 27 1.78 9.67 4.82
N ASN A 28 0.58 9.97 5.31
CA ASN A 28 0.32 10.27 6.71
C ASN A 28 -1.04 9.74 7.13
N LEU A 29 -1.04 8.95 8.21
CA LEU A 29 -2.25 8.52 8.92
C LEU A 29 -2.44 9.51 10.08
N GLU A 30 -3.40 10.44 9.97
CA GLU A 30 -3.71 11.41 11.04
C GLU A 30 -4.15 10.73 12.34
N ASN A 31 -4.79 9.55 12.26
CA ASN A 31 -5.09 8.70 13.40
C ASN A 31 -4.73 7.25 13.06
N PRO A 32 -3.73 6.65 13.73
CA PRO A 32 -3.44 5.24 13.58
C PRO A 32 -4.60 4.37 14.07
N GLU A 33 -4.91 3.28 13.37
CA GLU A 33 -5.99 2.33 13.71
C GLU A 33 -5.72 1.57 15.04
N GLY A 34 -4.52 1.70 15.59
CA GLY A 34 -4.13 1.17 16.90
C GLY A 34 -3.77 -0.33 16.90
N ARG A 35 -4.09 -1.08 15.85
CA ARG A 35 -3.59 -2.45 15.63
C ARG A 35 -3.41 -2.77 14.15
N LEU A 36 -2.49 -3.67 13.87
CA LEU A 36 -2.24 -4.24 12.55
C LEU A 36 -2.17 -5.77 12.65
N ASP A 37 -3.19 -6.46 12.15
CA ASP A 37 -3.22 -7.93 12.09
C ASP A 37 -2.70 -8.41 10.71
N ILE A 38 -1.49 -8.99 10.66
CA ILE A 38 -0.82 -9.44 9.45
C ILE A 38 -0.88 -10.97 9.35
N ILE A 39 -1.28 -11.49 8.19
CA ILE A 39 -1.11 -12.92 7.87
C ILE A 39 0.20 -13.06 7.09
N ALA A 40 1.21 -13.67 7.71
CA ALA A 40 2.54 -13.81 7.12
C ALA A 40 3.16 -15.16 7.45
N TRP A 41 3.94 -15.68 6.51
CA TRP A 41 4.75 -16.88 6.73
C TRP A 41 5.86 -16.59 7.77
N PRO A 42 6.39 -17.62 8.45
CA PRO A 42 7.52 -17.45 9.36
C PRO A 42 8.71 -16.83 8.62
N GLY A 43 9.45 -15.92 9.26
CA GLY A 43 10.61 -15.25 8.64
C GLY A 43 10.31 -13.89 8.00
N TYR A 44 9.04 -13.55 7.75
CA TYR A 44 8.68 -12.25 7.14
C TYR A 44 8.50 -11.14 8.19
N ILE A 45 8.00 -11.48 9.37
CA ILE A 45 7.75 -10.54 10.45
C ILE A 45 8.64 -10.89 11.63
N GLU A 46 9.65 -10.06 11.87
CA GLU A 46 10.68 -10.30 12.88
C GLU A 46 10.63 -9.21 13.95
N ARG A 47 10.43 -9.64 15.19
CA ARG A 47 10.34 -8.78 16.39
C ARG A 47 11.51 -8.99 17.36
N GLY A 48 12.64 -9.46 16.85
CA GLY A 48 13.78 -9.80 17.70
C GLY A 48 13.65 -11.08 18.52
N GLN A 49 12.61 -11.91 18.28
CA GLN A 49 12.40 -13.17 19.00
C GLN A 49 13.37 -14.27 18.57
N THR A 50 13.65 -14.37 17.26
CA THR A 50 14.58 -15.37 16.70
C THR A 50 16.00 -14.81 16.64
N ASP A 51 16.15 -13.56 16.20
CA ASP A 51 17.43 -12.83 16.16
C ASP A 51 17.17 -11.34 16.49
N LYS A 52 17.84 -10.84 17.52
CA LYS A 52 17.71 -9.44 17.98
C LYS A 52 18.17 -8.42 16.95
N GLN A 53 18.97 -8.80 15.97
CA GLN A 53 19.39 -7.90 14.88
C GLN A 53 18.25 -7.62 13.89
N TYR A 54 17.22 -8.47 13.87
CA TYR A 54 16.06 -8.35 12.99
C TYR A 54 14.82 -8.02 13.83
N ASP A 55 14.67 -6.74 14.17
CA ASP A 55 13.56 -6.23 15.00
C ASP A 55 13.03 -4.90 14.44
N TRP A 56 12.46 -4.96 13.25
CA TRP A 56 11.83 -3.79 12.63
C TRP A 56 10.43 -3.53 13.20
N VAL A 57 9.75 -4.57 13.72
CA VAL A 57 8.40 -4.45 14.29
C VAL A 57 8.43 -3.53 15.50
N THR A 58 9.40 -3.68 16.40
CA THR A 58 9.47 -2.84 17.61
C THR A 58 9.70 -1.37 17.27
N GLN A 59 10.47 -1.06 16.24
CA GLN A 59 10.64 0.31 15.78
C GLN A 59 9.32 0.86 15.21
N PHE A 60 8.62 0.07 14.39
CA PHE A 60 7.31 0.44 13.86
C PHE A 60 6.27 0.69 14.96
N GLU A 61 6.17 -0.18 15.97
CA GLU A 61 5.23 0.00 17.09
C GLU A 61 5.54 1.26 17.89
N LYS A 62 6.82 1.64 18.04
CA LYS A 62 7.24 2.86 18.73
C LYS A 62 6.91 4.13 17.93
N GLU A 63 7.11 4.10 16.62
CA GLU A 63 6.87 5.26 15.75
C GLU A 63 5.37 5.49 15.51
N THR A 64 4.60 4.41 15.40
CA THR A 64 3.18 4.48 15.02
C THR A 64 2.21 4.31 16.19
N GLY A 65 2.64 3.70 17.30
CA GLY A 65 1.75 3.29 18.38
C GLY A 65 0.80 2.14 18.01
N CYS A 66 0.91 1.57 16.80
CA CYS A 66 0.09 0.46 16.34
C CYS A 66 0.65 -0.87 16.82
N ALA A 67 -0.13 -1.65 17.56
CA ALA A 67 0.28 -3.00 17.95
C ALA A 67 0.25 -3.94 16.74
N VAL A 68 1.35 -4.64 16.46
CA VAL A 68 1.45 -5.58 15.34
C VAL A 68 1.19 -7.00 15.82
N ASN A 69 0.26 -7.67 15.16
CA ASN A 69 -0.17 -9.03 15.47
C ASN A 69 0.05 -9.91 14.23
N VAL A 70 0.72 -11.06 14.37
CA VAL A 70 1.06 -11.91 13.23
C VAL A 70 0.36 -13.26 13.34
N LYS A 71 -0.39 -13.63 12.31
CA LYS A 71 -0.98 -14.95 12.15
C LYS A 71 -0.24 -15.72 11.07
N THR A 72 0.42 -16.80 11.46
CA THR A 72 1.08 -17.68 10.49
C THR A 72 0.07 -18.64 9.88
N PRO A 73 -0.13 -18.64 8.54
CA PRO A 73 -1.01 -19.61 7.90
C PRO A 73 -0.39 -21.02 7.97
N ARG A 74 -1.23 -22.02 8.29
CA ARG A 74 -0.92 -23.44 8.12
C ARG A 74 -1.84 -23.96 7.01
N LEU A 75 -1.29 -24.54 5.95
CA LEU A 75 -2.08 -25.09 4.84
C LEU A 75 -3.10 -26.13 5.34
N PRO A 76 -4.30 -26.25 4.74
CA PRO A 76 -4.93 -25.38 3.73
C PRO A 76 -5.85 -24.36 4.42
N MET A 77 -5.46 -23.08 4.43
CA MET A 77 -6.34 -22.00 4.88
C MET A 77 -7.46 -21.84 3.87
N LYS A 78 -8.69 -22.23 4.24
CA LYS A 78 -9.90 -21.68 3.65
C LYS A 78 -9.88 -20.18 3.98
N TRP A 79 -9.48 -19.38 3.00
CA TRP A 79 -9.48 -17.93 3.09
C TRP A 79 -10.93 -17.46 3.15
N SER A 80 -11.52 -17.42 4.36
CA SER A 80 -12.68 -16.59 4.62
C SER A 80 -12.18 -15.14 4.69
N VAL A 81 -12.06 -14.55 3.50
CA VAL A 81 -12.41 -13.14 3.30
C VAL A 81 -13.86 -12.93 3.68
#